data_AF-A0A257Z3E7-F1
#
_entry.id   AF-A0A257Z3E7-F1
#
_cell.length_a   1.000
_cell.length_b   1.000
_cell.length_c   1.000
_cell.angle_alpha   90.00
_cell.angle_beta   90.00
_cell.angle_gamma   90.00
#
_symmetry.space_group_name_H-M   'P 1'
#
loop_
_entity.id
_entity.type
_entity.pdbx_description
1 polymer ?
#
loop_
_entity_poly.entity_id
_entity_poly.type
_entity_poly.pdbx_seq_one_letter_code
_entity_poly.pdbx_strand_id
1 'polypeptide(L)'
;MNRRQLVLAGAATGLAAGGGILRPAPAQAALRIDIQSGAPQPIPIAITDFVGEAEPGRAIAGVVTSDLKRSGLFAPIDPKSFTETITNPDLAPRFPDWR
;
A
#
# COMPACT_ATOMS: atom_id res chain seq x y z
N MET A 1 -23.65 34.09 -40.23
CA MET A 1 -24.04 35.50 -40.40
C MET A 1 -22.94 36.38 -39.82
N ASN A 2 -21.99 36.76 -40.68
CA ASN A 2 -20.81 37.58 -40.37
C ASN A 2 -21.20 39.04 -40.17
N ARG A 3 -20.66 39.73 -39.16
CA ARG A 3 -20.54 41.20 -39.10
C ARG A 3 -19.33 41.54 -38.21
N ARG A 4 -18.11 41.49 -38.71
CA ARG A 4 -17.47 42.64 -39.37
C ARG A 4 -17.81 43.95 -38.67
N GLN A 5 -16.75 44.59 -38.20
CA GLN A 5 -16.51 46.03 -38.05
C GLN A 5 -16.29 46.46 -36.59
N LEU A 6 -15.05 46.70 -36.16
CA LEU A 6 -14.10 47.74 -36.61
C LEU A 6 -14.52 49.11 -36.08
N VAL A 7 -13.93 49.48 -34.94
CA VAL A 7 -13.67 50.84 -34.46
C VAL A 7 -12.42 50.68 -33.59
N LEU A 8 -11.18 50.86 -34.06
CA LEU A 8 -10.51 52.07 -34.54
C LEU A 8 -10.57 53.23 -33.54
N ALA A 9 -9.38 53.62 -33.08
CA ALA A 9 -9.02 54.89 -32.44
C ALA A 9 -9.38 55.06 -30.95
N GLY A 10 -8.35 55.41 -30.17
CA GLY A 10 -8.49 55.82 -28.78
C GLY A 10 -7.16 55.80 -28.06
N ALA A 11 -6.27 56.73 -28.42
CA ALA A 11 -5.10 57.03 -27.60
C ALA A 11 -5.54 57.57 -26.22
N ALA A 12 -4.72 57.27 -25.21
CA ALA A 12 -4.66 57.92 -23.90
C ALA A 12 -5.85 57.72 -22.96
N THR A 13 -5.67 56.86 -21.96
CA THR A 13 -5.57 57.20 -20.51
C THR A 13 -6.04 56.02 -19.67
N GLY A 14 -5.23 55.61 -18.69
CA GLY A 14 -5.60 54.56 -17.75
C GLY A 14 -4.42 53.99 -16.99
N LEU A 15 -3.91 54.75 -16.02
CA LEU A 15 -3.26 54.15 -14.85
C LEU A 15 -4.27 53.19 -14.20
N ALA A 16 -4.05 51.88 -14.28
CA ALA A 16 -4.55 50.94 -13.28
C ALA A 16 -3.95 49.55 -13.49
N ALA A 17 -3.23 49.09 -12.46
CA ALA A 17 -3.27 47.72 -11.97
C ALA A 17 -3.03 46.60 -13.00
N GLY A 18 -1.76 46.24 -13.18
CA GLY A 18 -1.38 45.03 -13.91
C GLY A 18 -0.22 44.30 -13.26
N GLY A 19 -0.04 44.41 -11.94
CA GLY A 19 0.82 43.50 -11.19
C GLY A 19 0.17 42.11 -11.17
N GLY A 20 0.30 41.38 -12.28
CA GLY A 20 -0.16 40.01 -12.39
C GLY A 20 0.58 39.16 -11.37
N ILE A 21 -0.09 38.82 -10.28
CA ILE A 21 0.37 37.78 -9.36
C ILE A 21 0.34 36.47 -10.16
N LEU A 22 1.47 36.10 -10.75
CA LEU A 22 1.70 34.77 -11.28
C LEU A 22 1.60 33.80 -10.10
N ARG A 23 0.41 33.24 -9.88
CA ARG A 23 0.22 32.15 -8.95
C ARG A 23 0.95 30.93 -9.53
N PRO A 24 1.94 30.34 -8.83
CA PRO A 24 2.54 29.10 -9.29
C PRO A 24 1.43 28.05 -9.40
N ALA A 25 1.28 27.48 -10.60
CA ALA A 25 0.38 26.34 -10.80
C ALA A 25 0.93 25.17 -9.97
N PRO A 26 0.06 24.42 -9.25
CA PRO A 26 0.52 23.25 -8.52
C PRO A 26 1.07 22.24 -9.54
N ALA A 27 2.37 21.97 -9.49
CA ALA A 27 2.98 20.91 -10.25
C ALA A 27 2.47 19.58 -9.69
N GLN A 28 1.46 19.00 -10.34
CA GLN A 28 0.99 17.66 -10.02
C GLN A 28 2.01 16.67 -10.58
N ALA A 29 2.99 16.28 -9.76
CA ALA A 29 3.89 15.18 -10.09
C ALA A 29 3.05 13.90 -10.20
N ALA A 30 2.70 13.53 -11.42
CA ALA A 30 2.06 12.26 -11.73
C ALA A 30 3.08 11.15 -11.52
N LEU A 31 3.22 10.69 -10.28
CA LEU A 31 4.03 9.53 -9.93
C LEU A 31 3.29 8.28 -10.44
N ARG A 32 3.45 8.00 -11.73
CA ARG A 32 2.98 6.76 -12.33
C ARG A 32 4.01 5.68 -12.04
N ILE A 33 3.81 4.97 -10.93
CA ILE A 33 4.54 3.72 -10.69
C ILE A 33 3.87 2.67 -11.57
N ASP A 34 4.45 2.43 -12.74
CA ASP A 34 4.11 1.27 -13.56
C ASP A 34 4.76 0.04 -12.92
N ILE A 35 4.00 -0.65 -12.05
CA ILE A 35 4.45 -1.89 -11.42
C ILE A 35 4.31 -2.99 -12.48
N GLN A 36 5.26 -3.06 -13.41
CA GLN A 36 5.51 -4.28 -14.17
C GLN A 36 6.24 -5.25 -13.26
N SER A 37 5.50 -5.91 -12.37
CA SER A 37 6.06 -6.97 -11.53
C SER A 37 5.02 -8.08 -11.46
N GLY A 38 5.32 -9.21 -12.08
CA GLY A 38 4.52 -10.42 -11.88
C GLY A 38 4.33 -10.62 -10.38
N ALA A 39 3.08 -10.82 -9.97
CA ALA A 39 2.75 -10.94 -8.55
C ALA A 39 3.70 -11.96 -7.91
N PRO A 40 4.48 -11.59 -6.88
CA PRO A 40 5.35 -12.54 -6.21
C PRO A 40 4.47 -13.71 -5.75
N GLN A 41 4.85 -14.93 -6.15
CA GLN A 41 4.14 -16.13 -5.71
C GLN A 41 4.24 -16.19 -4.18
N PRO A 42 3.11 -16.20 -3.45
CA PRO A 42 3.13 -16.19 -2.00
C PRO A 42 3.88 -17.41 -1.45
N ILE A 43 4.79 -17.17 -0.51
CA ILE A 43 5.56 -18.21 0.16
C ILE A 43 4.69 -18.83 1.25
N PRO A 44 4.46 -20.16 1.24
CA PRO A 44 3.72 -20.83 2.31
C PRO A 44 4.42 -20.68 3.66
N ILE A 45 3.67 -20.40 4.71
CA ILE A 45 4.21 -20.29 6.08
C ILE A 45 3.21 -20.83 7.10
N ALA A 46 3.72 -21.52 8.12
CA ALA A 46 2.96 -21.92 9.30
C ALA A 46 3.18 -20.93 10.44
N ILE A 47 2.09 -20.54 11.10
CA ILE A 47 2.10 -19.63 12.25
C ILE A 47 1.39 -20.35 13.39
N THR A 48 2.14 -20.82 14.36
CA THR A 48 1.60 -21.49 15.54
C THR A 48 1.16 -20.47 16.58
N ASP A 49 0.26 -20.88 17.48
CA ASP A 49 -0.06 -20.07 18.66
C ASP A 49 1.17 -19.90 19.55
N PHE A 50 1.24 -18.77 20.24
CA PHE A 50 2.31 -18.52 21.20
C PHE A 50 2.14 -19.41 22.42
N VAL A 51 3.26 -19.98 22.89
CA VAL A 51 3.30 -20.78 24.12
C VAL A 51 3.07 -19.86 25.33
N GLY A 52 2.06 -20.18 26.14
CA GLY A 52 1.68 -19.37 27.31
C GLY A 52 0.16 -19.27 27.46
N GLU A 53 -0.32 -18.09 27.82
CA GLU A 53 -1.76 -17.83 27.95
C GLU A 53 -2.47 -17.94 26.59
N ALA A 54 -3.52 -18.76 26.54
CA ALA A 54 -4.17 -19.15 25.29
C ALA A 54 -4.87 -17.98 24.56
N GLU A 55 -5.53 -17.08 25.30
CA GLU A 55 -6.26 -15.94 24.69
C GLU A 55 -5.29 -14.90 24.08
N PRO A 56 -4.33 -14.33 24.84
CA PRO A 56 -3.34 -13.42 24.27
C PRO A 56 -2.50 -14.07 23.16
N GLY A 57 -2.10 -15.33 23.34
CA GLY A 57 -1.27 -16.03 22.37
C GLY A 57 -1.95 -16.18 21.01
N ARG A 58 -3.23 -16.57 21.00
CA ARG A 58 -4.05 -16.62 19.76
C ARG A 58 -4.24 -15.24 19.14
N ALA A 59 -4.46 -14.21 19.96
CA ALA A 59 -4.63 -12.85 19.46
C ALA A 59 -3.38 -12.34 18.74
N ILE A 60 -2.19 -12.59 19.32
CA ILE A 60 -0.91 -12.20 18.70
C ILE A 60 -0.68 -12.98 17.41
N ALA A 61 -0.88 -14.31 17.42
CA ALA A 61 -0.76 -15.13 16.21
C ALA A 61 -1.70 -14.64 15.10
N GLY A 62 -2.92 -14.20 15.44
CA GLY A 62 -3.87 -13.60 14.50
C GLY A 62 -3.39 -12.29 13.87
N VAL A 63 -2.75 -11.41 14.66
CA VAL A 63 -2.13 -10.17 14.15
C VAL A 63 -1.00 -10.50 13.18
N VAL A 64 -0.07 -11.36 13.58
CA VAL A 64 1.06 -11.79 12.73
C VAL A 64 0.56 -12.38 11.42
N THR A 65 -0.45 -13.26 11.48
CA THR A 65 -1.09 -13.86 10.30
C THR A 65 -1.66 -12.79 9.36
N SER A 66 -2.35 -11.80 9.92
CA SER A 66 -2.98 -10.73 9.15
C SER A 66 -1.96 -9.83 8.47
N ASP A 67 -0.87 -9.51 9.15
CA ASP A 67 0.19 -8.65 8.62
C ASP A 67 0.98 -9.35 7.51
N LEU A 68 1.36 -10.62 7.72
CA LEU A 68 2.06 -11.41 6.72
C LEU A 68 1.19 -11.63 5.47
N LYS A 69 -0.10 -11.90 5.63
CA LYS A 69 -1.04 -12.01 4.50
C LYS A 69 -1.19 -10.68 3.76
N ARG A 70 -1.25 -9.55 4.47
CA ARG A 70 -1.35 -8.21 3.89
C ARG A 70 -0.11 -7.82 3.09
N SER A 71 1.06 -8.36 3.43
CA SER A 71 2.29 -8.12 2.65
C SER A 71 2.22 -8.63 1.21
N GLY A 72 1.35 -9.61 0.93
CA GLY A 72 1.27 -10.27 -0.37
C GLY A 72 2.44 -11.23 -0.68
N LEU A 73 3.44 -11.32 0.22
CA LEU A 73 4.59 -12.20 0.07
C LEU A 73 4.36 -13.59 0.68
N PHE A 74 3.41 -13.72 1.61
CA PHE A 74 3.19 -14.95 2.38
C PHE A 74 1.77 -15.48 2.23
N ALA A 75 1.66 -16.81 2.25
CA ALA A 75 0.41 -17.56 2.32
C ALA A 75 0.36 -18.38 3.62
N PRO A 76 -0.23 -17.83 4.70
CA PRO A 76 -0.47 -18.60 5.91
C PRO A 76 -1.30 -19.85 5.62
N ILE A 77 -0.83 -21.02 6.06
CA ILE A 77 -1.55 -22.29 5.94
C ILE A 77 -2.51 -22.48 7.12
N ASP A 78 -3.55 -23.31 6.95
CA ASP A 78 -4.56 -23.55 7.99
C ASP A 78 -3.91 -24.24 9.22
N PRO A 79 -4.06 -23.71 10.45
CA PRO A 79 -3.55 -24.36 11.66
C PRO A 79 -4.03 -25.80 11.87
N LYS A 80 -5.18 -26.18 11.29
CA LYS A 80 -5.69 -27.56 11.34
C LYS A 80 -4.86 -28.53 10.50
N SER A 81 -4.01 -28.04 9.60
CA SER A 81 -3.09 -28.87 8.82
C SER A 81 -1.73 -29.05 9.51
N PHE A 82 -1.52 -28.48 10.70
CA PHE A 82 -0.27 -28.65 11.43
C PHE A 82 -0.17 -30.08 11.97
N THR A 83 0.86 -30.80 11.51
CA THR A 83 1.16 -32.17 11.97
C THR A 83 1.81 -32.17 13.35
N GLU A 84 2.53 -31.10 13.69
CA GLU A 84 3.20 -30.91 14.98
C GLU A 84 2.52 -29.79 15.78
N THR A 85 2.35 -30.00 17.09
CA THR A 85 1.97 -28.96 18.04
C THR A 85 3.21 -28.50 18.82
N ILE A 86 3.62 -27.26 18.60
CA ILE A 86 4.78 -26.67 19.29
C ILE A 86 4.41 -26.36 20.74
N THR A 87 5.12 -26.98 21.67
CA THR A 87 4.94 -26.76 23.12
C THR A 87 6.15 -26.06 23.75
N ASN A 88 7.31 -26.15 23.12
CA ASN A 88 8.53 -25.48 23.54
C ASN A 88 9.17 -24.80 22.32
N PRO A 89 9.23 -23.45 22.28
CA PRO A 89 9.81 -22.71 21.15
C PRO A 89 11.35 -22.72 21.13
N ASP A 90 12.02 -23.13 22.22
CA ASP A 90 13.48 -23.21 22.29
C ASP A 90 14.03 -24.46 21.58
N LEU A 91 13.16 -25.41 21.26
CA LEU A 91 13.51 -26.62 20.52
C LEU A 91 13.23 -26.43 19.03
N ALA A 92 14.11 -26.97 18.20
CA ALA A 92 13.90 -26.99 16.76
C ALA A 92 12.64 -27.82 16.43
N PRO A 93 11.73 -27.31 15.58
CA PRO A 93 10.62 -28.09 15.07
C PRO A 93 11.11 -29.32 14.30
N ARG A 94 10.28 -30.35 14.24
CA ARG A 94 10.55 -31.53 13.41
C ARG A 94 10.20 -31.19 11.95
N PHE A 95 11.13 -30.54 11.27
CA PHE A 95 11.01 -30.13 9.86
C PHE A 95 10.39 -31.16 8.90
N PRO A 96 10.59 -32.49 9.03
CA PRO A 96 9.90 -33.47 8.19
C PRO A 96 8.37 -33.40 8.22
N ASP A 97 7.78 -32.90 9.31
CA ASP A 97 6.34 -32.77 9.51
C ASP A 97 5.76 -31.49 8.85
N TRP A 98 6.62 -30.65 8.25
CA TRP A 98 6.32 -29.30 7.73
C TRP A 98 6.66 -29.12 6.23
N ARG A 99 6.76 -30.21 5.48
CA ARG A 99 7.03 -30.20 4.02
C ARG A 99 5.78 -30.21 3.14
#